data_AF-A0A0G8ETB6-F1
#
_entry.id   AF-A0A0G8ETB6-F1
#
_cell.length_a   1.000
_cell.length_b   1.000
_cell.length_c   1.000
_cell.angle_alpha   90.00
_cell.angle_beta   90.00
_cell.angle_gamma   90.00
#
_symmetry.space_group_name_H-M   'P 1'
#
loop_
_entity.id
_entity.type
_entity.pdbx_description
1 polymer ?
#
loop_
_entity_poly.entity_id
_entity_poly.type
_entity_poly.pdbx_seq_one_letter_code
_entity_poly.pdbx_strand_id
1 'polypeptide(L)'
;MSSYYLNGENQSEIIRLGALQKLFENDMQRSGKDGNIGMKIPMFLSELGVKNIQCRVSDKVNFLDSNMHHNDKQRLYHSLKEEGIAGDPGDKQQFIERLMSRGLIYDDALAQYEAELRFFKSFHLHSSLVYAPNMKITFGEIVY
;
A
#
# COMPACT_ATOMS: atom_id res chain seq x y z
N MET A 1 -2.79 -0.05 -3.85
CA MET A 1 -2.03 -1.03 -4.66
C MET A 1 -0.66 -1.22 -4.04
N SER A 2 -0.38 -2.40 -3.51
CA SER A 2 0.89 -2.75 -2.88
C SER A 2 1.90 -3.21 -3.93
N SER A 3 2.64 -2.25 -4.51
CA SER A 3 3.66 -2.54 -5.53
C SER A 3 5.02 -2.73 -4.87
N TYR A 4 5.17 -3.84 -4.16
CA TYR A 4 6.42 -4.23 -3.50
C TYR A 4 7.00 -5.48 -4.15
N TYR A 5 8.32 -5.53 -4.23
CA TYR A 5 9.09 -6.72 -4.49
C TYR A 5 10.22 -6.80 -3.45
N LEU A 6 10.20 -7.84 -2.62
CA LEU A 6 11.24 -8.11 -1.62
C LEU A 6 12.01 -9.34 -2.09
N ASN A 7 13.30 -9.18 -2.34
CA ASN A 7 14.13 -10.28 -2.82
C ASN A 7 14.17 -11.43 -1.80
N GLY A 8 13.93 -12.66 -2.27
CA GLY A 8 13.88 -13.87 -1.43
C GLY A 8 12.49 -14.21 -0.88
N GLU A 9 11.48 -13.37 -1.10
CA GLU A 9 10.09 -13.64 -0.69
C GLU A 9 9.16 -13.76 -1.90
N ASN A 10 8.23 -14.71 -1.84
CA ASN A 10 7.12 -14.71 -2.79
C ASN A 10 6.16 -13.57 -2.44
N GLN A 11 5.81 -12.74 -3.43
CA GLN A 11 4.96 -11.56 -3.19
C GLN A 11 3.61 -11.92 -2.54
N SER A 12 3.00 -13.05 -2.92
CA SER A 12 1.73 -13.54 -2.37
C SER A 12 1.81 -14.01 -0.91
N GLU A 13 3.01 -14.21 -0.37
CA GLU A 13 3.28 -14.62 1.01
C GLU A 13 3.48 -13.42 1.95
N ILE A 14 3.82 -12.25 1.41
CA ILE A 14 3.99 -11.01 2.19
C ILE A 14 2.86 -10.00 1.95
N ILE A 15 2.07 -10.19 0.89
CA ILE A 15 0.98 -9.29 0.50
C ILE A 15 -0.22 -10.11 0.01
N ARG A 16 -1.37 -9.98 0.68
CA ARG A 16 -2.62 -10.63 0.26
C ARG A 16 -3.50 -9.64 -0.51
N LEU A 17 -3.22 -9.47 -1.80
CA LEU A 17 -3.96 -8.54 -2.66
C LEU A 17 -5.48 -8.76 -2.63
N GLY A 18 -5.95 -10.00 -2.64
CA GLY A 18 -7.37 -10.32 -2.59
C GLY A 18 -8.05 -9.92 -1.27
N ALA A 19 -7.39 -10.15 -0.13
CA ALA A 19 -7.92 -9.75 1.17
C ALA A 19 -7.91 -8.22 1.32
N LEU A 20 -6.81 -7.57 0.90
CA LEU A 20 -6.68 -6.11 0.91
C LEU A 20 -7.72 -5.43 0.01
N GLN A 21 -8.02 -6.00 -1.16
CA GLN A 21 -9.06 -5.50 -2.05
C GLN A 21 -10.42 -5.47 -1.35
N LYS A 22 -10.87 -6.61 -0.81
CA LYS A 22 -12.14 -6.70 -0.06
C LYS A 22 -12.16 -5.73 1.13
N LEU A 23 -11.05 -5.64 1.87
CA LEU A 23 -10.94 -4.76 3.02
C LEU A 23 -11.17 -3.29 2.65
N PHE A 24 -10.50 -2.81 1.59
CA PHE A 24 -10.64 -1.41 1.15
C PHE A 24 -12.02 -1.12 0.55
N GLU A 25 -12.61 -2.07 -0.18
CA GLU A 25 -13.99 -1.95 -0.68
C GLU A 25 -14.99 -1.86 0.47
N ASN A 26 -14.85 -2.71 1.50
CA ASN A 26 -15.70 -2.69 2.69
C ASN A 26 -15.54 -1.42 3.53
N ASP A 27 -14.31 -0.93 3.71
CA ASP A 27 -14.07 0.32 4.44
C ASP A 27 -14.71 1.53 3.75
N MET A 28 -14.66 1.56 2.41
CA MET A 28 -15.34 2.57 1.61
C MET A 28 -16.86 2.48 1.82
N GLN A 29 -17.45 1.29 1.72
CA GLN A 29 -18.88 1.10 1.92
C GLN A 29 -19.34 1.50 3.33
N ARG A 30 -18.55 1.20 4.37
CA ARG A 30 -18.93 1.47 5.77
C ARG A 30 -18.71 2.92 6.19
N SER A 31 -17.64 3.56 5.72
CA SER A 31 -17.20 4.86 6.26
C SER A 31 -17.17 6.00 5.24
N GLY A 32 -17.34 5.70 3.95
CA GLY A 32 -17.15 6.66 2.87
C GLY A 32 -15.68 7.04 2.62
N LYS A 33 -14.73 6.51 3.41
CA LYS A 33 -13.29 6.76 3.22
C LYS A 33 -12.74 5.81 2.16
N ASP A 34 -12.45 6.36 0.99
CA ASP A 34 -11.91 5.59 -0.12
C ASP A 34 -10.39 5.70 -0.21
N GLY A 35 -9.67 4.69 0.26
CA GLY A 35 -8.21 4.61 0.12
C GLY A 35 -7.73 4.47 -1.33
N ASN A 36 -8.62 4.13 -2.27
CA ASN A 36 -8.33 4.00 -3.70
C ASN A 36 -8.89 5.19 -4.51
N ILE A 37 -9.30 6.28 -3.85
CA ILE A 37 -9.95 7.44 -4.48
C ILE A 37 -9.14 8.04 -5.63
N GLY A 38 -7.81 7.96 -5.58
CA GLY A 38 -6.92 8.56 -6.58
C GLY A 38 -7.22 8.11 -8.03
N MET A 39 -7.73 6.90 -8.23
CA MET A 39 -8.14 6.41 -9.55
C MET A 39 -9.54 6.88 -9.98
N LYS A 40 -10.36 7.38 -9.05
CA LYS A 40 -11.74 7.85 -9.29
C LYS A 40 -11.83 9.35 -9.52
N ILE A 41 -10.82 10.12 -9.08
CA ILE A 41 -10.80 11.59 -9.25
C ILE A 41 -11.08 12.03 -10.70
N PRO A 42 -10.55 11.40 -11.77
CA PRO A 42 -10.87 11.83 -13.13
C PRO A 42 -12.37 11.76 -13.45
N MET A 43 -13.08 10.74 -12.95
CA MET A 43 -14.53 10.61 -13.13
C MET A 43 -15.26 11.74 -12.39
N PHE A 44 -14.90 12.00 -11.13
CA PHE A 44 -15.52 13.07 -10.34
C PHE A 44 -15.29 14.45 -10.94
N LEU A 45 -14.09 14.75 -11.45
CA LEU A 45 -13.83 16.01 -12.15
C LEU A 45 -14.68 16.13 -13.43
N SER A 46 -14.90 15.02 -14.13
CA SER A 46 -15.76 15.00 -15.32
C SER A 46 -17.22 15.34 -14.97
N GLU A 47 -17.74 14.77 -13.88
CA GLU A 47 -19.10 15.07 -13.39
C GLU A 47 -19.26 16.55 -12.97
N LEU A 48 -18.18 17.16 -12.48
CA LEU A 48 -18.13 18.58 -12.12
C LEU A 48 -17.90 19.53 -13.33
N GLY A 49 -17.81 19.00 -14.55
CA GLY A 49 -17.69 19.79 -15.77
C GLY A 49 -16.28 20.25 -16.13
N VAL A 50 -15.26 19.79 -15.41
CA VAL A 50 -13.84 20.09 -15.69
C VAL A 50 -13.47 19.61 -17.10
N LYS A 51 -12.65 20.38 -17.81
CA LYS A 51 -12.18 20.06 -19.17
C LYS A 51 -10.73 19.59 -19.15
N ASN A 52 -10.29 18.99 -20.25
CA ASN A 52 -8.92 18.55 -20.45
C ASN A 52 -8.35 17.69 -19.31
N ILE A 53 -9.20 16.80 -18.76
CA ILE A 53 -8.85 15.97 -17.61
C ILE A 53 -7.77 14.96 -18.00
N GLN A 54 -6.71 14.89 -17.22
CA GLN A 54 -5.65 13.90 -17.34
C GLN A 54 -5.31 13.33 -15.96
N CYS A 55 -4.83 12.10 -15.94
CA CYS A 55 -4.27 11.48 -14.75
C CYS A 55 -2.90 10.91 -15.08
N ARG A 56 -1.91 11.17 -14.22
CA ARG A 56 -0.58 10.59 -14.28
C ARG A 56 -0.31 9.79 -13.02
N VAL A 57 0.54 8.78 -13.14
CA VAL A 57 1.12 8.09 -11.99
C VAL A 57 2.49 8.70 -11.74
N SER A 58 2.83 8.97 -10.47
CA SER A 58 4.20 9.34 -10.11
C SER A 58 5.16 8.24 -10.56
N ASP A 59 6.25 8.64 -11.22
CA ASP A 59 7.32 7.77 -11.70
C ASP A 59 8.26 7.29 -10.58
N LYS A 60 8.02 7.72 -9.33
CA LYS A 60 8.87 7.38 -8.18
C LYS A 60 8.86 5.88 -7.91
N VAL A 61 10.07 5.31 -7.94
CA VAL A 61 10.38 3.98 -7.43
C VAL A 61 11.43 4.11 -6.34
N ASN A 62 11.16 3.51 -5.19
CA ASN A 62 12.12 3.34 -4.12
C ASN A 62 12.84 2.01 -4.32
N PHE A 63 14.17 2.03 -4.31
CA PHE A 63 14.99 0.82 -4.37
C PHE A 63 15.96 0.82 -3.20
N LEU A 64 15.67 -0.02 -2.21
CA LEU A 64 16.62 -0.35 -1.15
C LEU A 64 17.55 -1.43 -1.70
N ASP A 65 18.79 -1.07 -2.01
CA ASP A 65 19.78 -1.96 -2.60
C ASP A 65 20.64 -2.62 -1.53
N SER A 66 20.66 -3.96 -1.49
CA SER A 66 21.52 -4.71 -0.57
C SER A 66 23.02 -4.45 -0.79
N ASN A 67 23.42 -4.14 -2.03
CA ASN A 67 24.82 -3.93 -2.42
C ASN A 67 25.30 -2.48 -2.20
N MET A 68 24.39 -1.55 -1.86
CA MET A 68 24.76 -0.17 -1.55
C MET A 68 25.31 -0.09 -0.11
N HIS A 69 26.47 0.56 0.06
CA HIS A 69 27.15 0.73 1.35
C HIS A 69 27.25 2.19 1.81
N HIS A 70 26.35 3.06 1.33
CA HIS A 70 26.35 4.50 1.64
C HIS A 70 25.27 4.89 2.67
N ASN A 71 25.46 6.02 3.36
CA ASN A 71 24.52 6.57 4.35
C ASN A 71 23.10 6.76 3.81
N ASP A 72 22.94 6.97 2.51
CA ASP A 72 21.61 7.16 1.88
C ASP A 72 20.76 5.89 1.93
N LYS A 73 21.38 4.70 1.98
CA LYS A 73 20.66 3.44 2.21
C LYS A 73 20.01 3.40 3.58
N GLN A 74 20.73 3.82 4.62
CA GLN A 74 20.18 3.87 5.98
C GLN A 74 19.05 4.88 6.08
N ARG A 75 19.21 6.05 5.45
CA ARG A 75 18.14 7.07 5.36
C ARG A 75 16.90 6.51 4.67
N LEU A 76 17.05 5.88 3.50
CA LEU A 76 15.91 5.27 2.80
C LEU A 76 15.25 4.19 3.64
N TYR A 77 16.02 3.29 4.25
CA TYR A 77 15.48 2.26 5.13
C TYR A 77 14.69 2.86 6.30
N HIS A 78 15.23 3.90 6.95
CA HIS A 78 14.55 4.59 8.04
C HIS A 78 13.25 5.24 7.58
N SER A 79 13.27 5.98 6.47
CA SER A 79 12.05 6.58 5.90
C SER A 79 11.00 5.53 5.54
N LEU A 80 11.39 4.36 5.03
CA LEU A 80 10.46 3.26 4.79
C LEU A 80 9.84 2.75 6.10
N LYS A 81 10.62 2.65 7.19
CA LYS A 81 10.08 2.24 8.50
C LYS A 81 9.17 3.31 9.12
N GLU A 82 9.48 4.58 8.99
CA GLU A 82 8.65 5.70 9.47
C GLU A 82 7.29 5.76 8.76
N GLU A 83 7.26 5.45 7.46
CA GLU A 83 6.02 5.30 6.67
C GLU A 83 5.20 4.03 7.03
N GLY A 84 5.71 3.21 7.96
CA GLY A 84 5.03 1.99 8.42
C GLY A 84 5.25 0.77 7.52
N ILE A 85 6.21 0.81 6.58
CA ILE A 85 6.48 -0.34 5.71
C ILE A 85 6.99 -1.52 6.54
N ALA A 86 6.32 -2.67 6.34
CA ALA A 86 6.55 -3.90 7.09
C ALA A 86 6.54 -3.64 8.61
N GLY A 87 5.55 -2.88 9.10
CA GLY A 87 5.35 -2.64 10.52
C GLY A 87 5.05 -3.93 11.28
N ASP A 88 5.34 -3.94 12.58
CA ASP A 88 4.96 -5.06 13.45
C ASP A 88 3.41 -5.12 13.55
N PRO A 89 2.76 -6.23 13.15
CA PRO A 89 1.31 -6.35 13.24
C PRO A 89 0.80 -6.41 14.69
N GLY A 90 1.68 -6.63 15.67
CA GLY A 90 1.33 -6.69 17.09
C GLY A 90 0.61 -7.97 17.48
N ASP A 91 -0.31 -7.86 18.44
CA ASP A 91 -1.05 -9.01 18.97
C ASP A 91 -1.93 -9.66 17.90
N LYS A 92 -1.78 -10.98 17.75
CA LYS A 92 -2.45 -11.77 16.72
C LYS A 92 -3.97 -11.69 16.85
N GLN A 93 -4.50 -11.84 18.06
CA GLN A 93 -5.94 -11.91 18.28
C GLN A 93 -6.58 -10.54 17.99
N GLN A 94 -6.03 -9.47 18.56
CA GLN A 94 -6.52 -8.10 18.33
C GLN A 94 -6.42 -7.69 16.85
N PHE A 95 -5.38 -8.14 16.13
CA PHE A 95 -5.25 -7.87 14.70
C PHE A 95 -6.35 -8.54 13.89
N ILE A 96 -6.60 -9.84 14.12
CA ILE A 96 -7.62 -10.61 13.42
C ILE A 96 -9.02 -10.04 13.71
N GLU A 97 -9.35 -9.79 14.98
CA GLU A 97 -10.64 -9.22 15.38
C GLU A 97 -10.88 -7.83 14.74
N ARG A 98 -9.83 -7.02 14.63
CA ARG A 98 -9.90 -5.70 13.97
C ARG A 98 -10.17 -5.82 12.47
N LEU A 99 -9.58 -6.80 11.78
CA LEU A 99 -9.86 -7.02 10.37
C LEU A 99 -11.25 -7.63 10.14
N MET A 100 -11.69 -8.51 11.02
CA MET A 100 -13.04 -9.08 10.96
C MET A 100 -14.12 -8.02 11.19
N SER A 101 -13.94 -7.11 12.15
CA SER A 101 -14.85 -5.97 12.34
C SER A 101 -14.85 -5.01 11.14
N ARG A 102 -13.83 -5.10 10.28
CA ARG A 102 -13.77 -4.38 9.00
C ARG A 102 -14.38 -5.13 7.81
N GLY A 103 -14.88 -6.35 8.02
CA GLY A 103 -15.63 -7.12 7.03
C GLY A 103 -14.85 -8.25 6.35
N LEU A 104 -13.66 -8.62 6.85
CA LEU A 104 -12.98 -9.83 6.41
C LEU A 104 -13.49 -11.07 7.16
N ILE A 105 -13.45 -12.22 6.49
CA ILE A 105 -13.64 -13.51 7.15
C ILE A 105 -12.39 -13.90 7.93
N TYR A 106 -12.54 -14.82 8.88
CA TYR A 106 -11.44 -15.26 9.75
C TYR A 106 -10.21 -15.73 8.95
N ASP A 107 -10.40 -16.58 7.95
CA ASP A 107 -9.29 -17.13 7.15
C ASP A 107 -8.53 -16.03 6.37
N ASP A 108 -9.24 -15.06 5.80
CA ASP A 108 -8.64 -13.91 5.11
C ASP A 108 -7.87 -13.01 6.10
N ALA A 109 -8.44 -12.79 7.29
CA ALA A 109 -7.82 -11.97 8.34
C ALA A 109 -6.56 -12.65 8.93
N LEU A 110 -6.62 -13.97 9.15
CA LEU A 110 -5.48 -14.77 9.60
C LEU A 110 -4.37 -14.76 8.53
N ALA A 111 -4.71 -15.00 7.27
CA ALA A 111 -3.73 -14.97 6.18
C ALA A 111 -3.10 -13.58 6.01
N GLN A 112 -3.86 -12.49 6.23
CA GLN A 112 -3.32 -11.14 6.22
C GLN A 112 -2.36 -10.89 7.39
N TYR A 113 -2.68 -11.36 8.61
CA TYR A 113 -1.78 -11.28 9.75
C TYR A 113 -0.46 -12.02 9.49
N GLU A 114 -0.53 -13.24 8.98
CA GLU A 114 0.65 -14.05 8.68
C GLU A 114 1.53 -13.40 7.60
N ALA A 115 0.91 -12.78 6.59
CA ALA A 115 1.61 -12.04 5.56
C ALA A 115 2.33 -10.79 6.11
N GLU A 116 1.66 -9.99 6.95
CA GLU A 116 2.27 -8.81 7.58
C GLU A 116 3.39 -9.20 8.55
N LEU A 117 3.19 -10.26 9.34
CA LEU A 117 4.22 -10.78 10.25
C LEU A 117 5.44 -11.28 9.49
N ARG A 118 5.23 -11.96 8.36
CA ARG A 118 6.33 -12.41 7.49
C ARG A 118 7.06 -11.22 6.89
N PHE A 119 6.35 -10.24 6.37
CA PHE A 119 6.97 -9.05 5.81
C PHE A 119 7.81 -8.30 6.86
N PHE A 120 7.28 -8.14 8.08
CA PHE A 120 8.00 -7.55 9.21
C PHE A 120 9.30 -8.28 9.54
N LYS A 121 9.28 -9.62 9.59
CA LYS A 121 10.46 -10.44 9.90
C LYS A 121 11.51 -10.44 8.79
N SER A 122 11.07 -10.42 7.53
CA SER A 122 11.97 -10.53 6.37
C SER A 122 12.53 -9.18 5.90
N PHE A 123 11.88 -8.06 6.24
CA PHE A 123 12.34 -6.73 5.86
C PHE A 123 13.30 -6.14 6.90
N HIS A 124 14.57 -5.99 6.51
CA HIS A 124 15.61 -5.41 7.33
C HIS A 124 16.59 -4.58 6.47
N LEU A 125 17.53 -3.87 7.11
CA LEU A 125 18.46 -2.96 6.43
C LEU A 125 19.26 -3.61 5.28
N HIS A 126 19.56 -4.91 5.37
CA HIS A 126 20.33 -5.65 4.36
C HIS A 126 19.46 -6.26 3.25
N SER A 127 18.15 -6.05 3.27
CA SER A 127 17.24 -6.59 2.25
C SER A 127 17.38 -5.81 0.93
N SER A 128 16.98 -6.45 -0.16
CA SER A 128 16.73 -5.78 -1.44
C SER A 128 15.23 -5.61 -1.66
N LEU A 129 14.74 -4.37 -1.62
CA LEU A 129 13.32 -4.03 -1.77
C LEU A 129 13.12 -3.03 -2.91
N VAL A 130 12.19 -3.31 -3.81
CA VAL A 130 11.65 -2.35 -4.78
C VAL A 130 10.22 -2.00 -4.37
N TYR A 131 9.91 -0.70 -4.26
CA TYR A 131 8.59 -0.21 -3.87
C TYR A 131 8.19 1.00 -4.71
N ALA A 132 7.05 0.91 -5.40
CA ALA A 132 6.43 2.03 -6.10
C ALA A 132 5.15 2.49 -5.34
N PRO A 133 5.15 3.66 -4.68
CA PRO A 133 3.98 4.18 -3.94
C PRO A 133 2.75 4.38 -4.82
N ASN A 134 2.95 4.54 -6.14
CA ASN A 134 1.86 4.58 -7.09
C ASN A 134 0.89 5.75 -6.83
N MET A 135 1.39 6.93 -6.46
CA MET A 135 0.55 8.13 -6.30
C MET A 135 -0.10 8.54 -7.62
N LYS A 136 -1.39 8.92 -7.56
CA LYS A 136 -2.20 9.34 -8.71
C LYS A 136 -2.35 10.85 -8.68
N ILE A 137 -1.96 11.49 -9.78
CA ILE A 137 -1.97 12.94 -9.93
C ILE A 137 -2.98 13.24 -11.03
N THR A 138 -4.17 13.66 -10.63
CA THR A 138 -5.24 14.05 -11.56
C THR A 138 -5.32 15.56 -11.63
N PHE A 139 -5.45 16.11 -12.84
CA PHE A 139 -5.57 17.53 -13.10
C PHE A 139 -6.48 17.79 -14.31
N GLY A 140 -6.94 19.03 -14.45
CA GLY A 140 -7.79 19.50 -15.53
C GLY A 140 -7.96 21.01 -15.44
N GLU A 141 -8.80 21.56 -16.31
CA GLU A 141 -8.97 23.01 -16.47
C GLU A 141 -10.44 23.42 -16.27
N ILE A 142 -10.64 24.58 -15.63
CA ILE A 142 -11.93 25.26 -15.57
C ILE A 142 -11.97 26.25 -16.72
N VAL A 143 -12.94 26.08 -17.63
CA VAL A 143 -13.15 26.99 -18.76
C VAL A 143 -14.41 27.80 -18.46
N TYR A 144 -14.24 29.12 -18.34
CA TYR A 144 -15.31 30.10 -18.17
C TYR A 144 -15.72 30.70 -19.51
#